data_AF-A0A822I5X6-F1
#
_entry.id   AF-A0A822I5X6-F1
#
_cell.length_a   1.000
_cell.length_b   1.000
_cell.length_c   1.000
_cell.angle_alpha   90.00
_cell.angle_beta   90.00
_cell.angle_gamma   90.00
#
_symmetry.space_group_name_H-M   'P 1'
#
loop_
_entity.id
_entity.type
_entity.pdbx_description
1 polymer ?
#
loop_
_entity_poly.entity_id
_entity_poly.type
_entity_poly.pdbx_seq_one_letter_code
_entity_poly.pdbx_strand_id
1 'polypeptide(L)'
;EMRGSIIECMAEAIEQSRFVLICMSSNYKKSTNCKAEAEYAFNRKSKIIPLIVEPQYKADGWLGFLAGSKIYVDFADKEGEE
;
A
#
# COMPACT_ATOMS: atom_id res chain seq x y z
N GLU A 1 4.90 -16.89 -24.81
CA GLU A 1 5.94 -16.17 -24.06
C GLU A 1 5.28 -15.06 -23.27
N MET A 2 5.47 -15.00 -21.95
CA MET A 2 4.96 -13.93 -21.11
C MET A 2 6.08 -13.58 -20.13
N ARG A 3 6.98 -12.70 -20.55
CA ARG A 3 7.95 -12.03 -19.67
C ARG A 3 7.79 -10.53 -19.90
N GLY A 4 6.63 -10.00 -19.53
CA GLY A 4 6.58 -8.58 -19.17
C GLY A 4 7.56 -8.36 -18.03
N SER A 5 8.22 -7.20 -17.99
CA SER A 5 9.04 -6.87 -16.83
C SER A 5 8.16 -6.92 -15.57
N ILE A 6 8.70 -7.33 -14.41
CA ILE A 6 7.92 -7.40 -13.16
C ILE A 6 7.18 -6.07 -12.90
N ILE A 7 7.81 -4.96 -13.32
CA ILE A 7 7.25 -3.61 -13.26
C ILE A 7 6.00 -3.45 -14.13
N GLU A 8 5.99 -3.96 -15.36
CA GLU A 8 4.82 -3.93 -16.25
C GLU A 8 3.66 -4.72 -15.65
N CYS A 9 3.92 -5.92 -15.13
CA CYS A 9 2.87 -6.73 -14.49
C CYS A 9 2.29 -6.04 -13.24
N MET A 10 3.13 -5.40 -12.42
CA MET A 10 2.67 -4.62 -11.26
C MET A 10 1.82 -3.42 -11.69
N ALA A 11 2.22 -2.71 -12.75
CA ALA A 11 1.47 -1.57 -13.28
C ALA A 11 0.10 -2.00 -13.83
N GLU A 12 0.07 -3.07 -14.63
CA GLU A 12 -1.18 -3.62 -15.19
C GLU A 12 -2.14 -4.04 -14.07
N ALA A 13 -1.64 -4.70 -13.03
CA ALA A 13 -2.44 -5.10 -11.87
C ALA A 13 -3.09 -3.89 -11.18
N ILE A 14 -2.35 -2.80 -11.01
CA ILE A 14 -2.88 -1.56 -10.41
C ILE A 14 -3.93 -0.90 -11.32
N GLU A 15 -3.71 -0.91 -12.64
CA GLU A 15 -4.63 -0.30 -13.62
C GLU A 15 -5.96 -1.03 -13.72
N GLN A 16 -5.94 -2.36 -13.61
CA GLN A 16 -7.14 -3.20 -13.67
C GLN A 16 -7.86 -3.30 -12.31
N SER A 17 -7.23 -2.82 -11.23
CA SER A 17 -7.77 -2.90 -9.88
C SER A 17 -8.82 -1.83 -9.58
N ARG A 18 -9.94 -2.23 -8.96
CA ARG A 18 -10.97 -1.29 -8.47
C ARG A 18 -10.51 -0.53 -7.22
N PHE A 19 -9.73 -1.19 -6.37
CA PHE A 19 -9.18 -0.68 -5.13
C PHE A 19 -7.74 -1.17 -4.98
N VAL A 20 -6.90 -0.36 -4.33
CA VAL A 20 -5.52 -0.73 -3.99
C VAL A 20 -5.39 -0.69 -2.47
N LEU A 21 -5.12 -1.83 -1.87
CA LEU A 21 -4.90 -1.95 -0.43
C LEU A 21 -3.41 -1.73 -0.13
N ILE A 22 -3.11 -0.78 0.74
CA ILE A 22 -1.74 -0.52 1.18
C ILE A 22 -1.59 -1.02 2.60
N CYS A 23 -0.96 -2.18 2.77
CA CYS A 23 -0.68 -2.79 4.06
C CYS A 23 0.56 -2.14 4.70
N MET A 24 0.33 -1.05 5.41
CA MET A 24 1.36 -0.22 6.04
C MET A 24 2.05 -0.98 7.19
N SER A 25 3.37 -1.11 7.05
CA SER A 25 4.29 -1.72 8.01
C SER A 25 5.71 -1.20 7.77
N SER A 26 6.61 -1.46 8.71
CA SER A 26 8.04 -1.17 8.61
C SER A 26 8.67 -1.85 7.39
N ASN A 27 8.25 -3.08 7.07
CA ASN A 27 8.74 -3.81 5.91
C ASN A 27 8.18 -3.26 4.60
N TYR A 28 6.89 -2.89 4.58
CA TYR A 28 6.27 -2.23 3.42
C TYR A 28 7.02 -0.93 3.08
N LYS A 29 7.32 -0.10 4.09
CA LYS A 29 8.03 1.17 3.92
C LYS A 29 9.45 1.01 3.34
N LYS A 30 10.13 -0.11 3.61
CA LYS A 30 11.51 -0.39 3.16
C LYS A 30 11.57 -0.99 1.75
N SER A 31 10.48 -1.58 1.26
CA SER A 31 10.45 -2.24 -0.04
C SER A 31 10.38 -1.24 -1.18
N THR A 32 11.39 -1.26 -2.06
CA THR A 32 11.44 -0.44 -3.28
C THR A 32 10.26 -0.74 -4.21
N ASN A 33 9.86 -2.01 -4.33
CA ASN A 33 8.74 -2.42 -5.17
C ASN A 33 7.42 -1.87 -4.61
N CYS A 34 7.18 -2.03 -3.29
CA CYS A 34 5.96 -1.51 -2.66
C CYS A 34 5.88 0.02 -2.76
N LYS A 35 7.02 0.71 -2.65
CA LYS A 35 7.08 2.15 -2.87
C LYS A 35 6.68 2.53 -4.30
N ALA A 36 7.25 1.85 -5.31
CA ALA A 36 6.93 2.11 -6.71
C ALA A 36 5.44 1.84 -7.03
N GLU A 37 4.90 0.73 -6.53
CA GLU A 37 3.48 0.39 -6.66
C GLU A 37 2.57 1.44 -6.01
N ALA A 38 2.88 1.86 -4.78
CA ALA A 38 2.12 2.85 -4.05
C ALA A 38 2.14 4.22 -4.75
N GLU A 39 3.32 4.68 -5.18
CA GLU A 39 3.48 5.92 -5.94
C GLU A 39 2.71 5.87 -7.27
N TYR A 40 2.75 4.73 -7.97
CA TYR A 40 2.01 4.55 -9.21
C TYR A 40 0.49 4.63 -8.98
N ALA A 41 -0.03 3.89 -8.00
CA ALA A 41 -1.43 3.93 -7.60
C ALA A 41 -1.87 5.34 -7.18
N PHE A 42 -1.01 6.07 -6.46
CA PHE A 42 -1.28 7.44 -6.04
C PHE A 42 -1.36 8.40 -7.23
N ASN A 43 -0.39 8.34 -8.16
CA ASN A 43 -0.35 9.18 -9.36
C ASN A 43 -1.54 8.92 -10.29
N ARG A 44 -1.99 7.67 -10.37
CA ARG A 44 -3.21 7.25 -11.09
C ARG A 44 -4.51 7.69 -10.41
N LYS A 45 -4.44 8.26 -9.20
CA LYS A 45 -5.60 8.57 -8.35
C LYS A 45 -6.48 7.35 -8.11
N SER A 46 -5.86 6.17 -8.01
CA SER A 46 -6.56 4.93 -7.68
C SER A 46 -7.23 5.03 -6.31
N LYS A 47 -8.28 4.24 -6.09
CA LYS A 47 -8.97 4.18 -4.80
C LYS A 47 -8.11 3.40 -3.79
N ILE A 48 -7.24 4.13 -3.10
CA ILE A 48 -6.32 3.58 -2.12
C ILE A 48 -7.01 3.47 -0.76
N ILE A 49 -6.91 2.29 -0.14
CA ILE A 49 -7.35 2.05 1.24
C ILE A 49 -6.09 1.70 2.07
N PRO A 50 -5.60 2.61 2.92
CA PRO A 50 -4.48 2.33 3.81
C PRO A 50 -4.92 1.41 4.95
N LEU A 51 -4.14 0.37 5.22
CA LEU A 51 -4.35 -0.59 6.30
C LEU A 51 -3.13 -0.57 7.22
N ILE A 52 -3.30 -0.37 8.52
CA ILE A 52 -2.22 -0.59 9.49
C ILE A 52 -2.22 -2.08 9.83
N VAL A 53 -1.11 -2.77 9.56
CA VAL A 53 -0.98 -4.23 9.80
C VAL A 53 0.16 -4.57 10.76
N GLU A 54 0.86 -3.57 11.28
CA GLU A 54 1.94 -3.72 12.25
C GLU A 54 1.56 -2.98 13.54
N PRO A 55 1.64 -3.64 14.72
CA PRO A 55 1.25 -3.02 15.99
C PRO A 55 2.00 -1.74 16.27
N GLN A 56 1.29 -0.72 16.74
CA GLN A 56 1.83 0.61 17.06
C GLN A 56 2.51 1.32 15.87
N TYR A 57 2.27 0.86 14.64
CA TYR A 57 2.88 1.44 13.45
C TYR A 57 2.32 2.83 13.17
N LYS A 58 3.23 3.77 12.92
CA LYS A 58 2.89 5.14 12.51
C LYS A 58 3.59 5.43 11.19
N ALA A 59 2.78 5.60 10.15
CA ALA A 59 3.30 5.97 8.84
C ALA A 59 3.94 7.37 8.88
N ASP A 60 5.14 7.48 8.35
CA ASP A 60 5.95 8.70 8.32
C ASP A 60 6.69 8.83 6.97
N GLY A 61 7.28 10.00 6.73
CA GLY A 61 7.99 10.29 5.48
C GLY A 61 7.11 10.09 4.24
N TRP A 62 7.60 9.33 3.26
CA TRP A 62 6.90 9.11 1.99
C TRP A 62 5.57 8.37 2.16
N LEU A 63 5.52 7.37 3.04
CA LEU A 63 4.30 6.57 3.25
C LEU A 63 3.27 7.37 4.05
N GLY A 64 3.72 8.15 5.04
CA GLY A 64 2.87 9.09 5.77
C GLY A 64 2.27 10.17 4.85
N PHE A 65 3.06 10.73 3.93
CA PHE A 65 2.58 11.68 2.94
C PHE A 65 1.55 11.07 1.97
N LEU A 66 1.81 9.84 1.50
CA LEU A 66 0.90 9.12 0.61
C LEU A 66 -0.42 8.77 1.29
N ALA A 67 -0.36 8.31 2.54
CA ALA A 67 -1.52 8.08 3.38
C ALA A 67 -2.30 9.39 3.57
N GLY A 68 -1.60 10.50 3.85
CA GLY A 68 -2.18 11.84 3.96
C GLY A 68 -3.30 11.89 5.00
N SER A 69 -4.41 12.56 4.66
CA SER A 69 -5.64 12.62 5.49
C SER A 69 -6.60 11.46 5.27
N LYS A 70 -6.18 10.39 4.57
CA LYS A 70 -7.05 9.23 4.32
C LYS A 70 -7.35 8.53 5.64
N ILE A 71 -8.62 8.14 5.81
CA ILE A 71 -9.03 7.23 6.89
C ILE A 71 -8.34 5.89 6.62
N TYR A 72 -7.61 5.39 7.60
CA TYR A 72 -6.99 4.07 7.56
C TYR A 72 -7.81 3.08 8.40
N VAL A 73 -7.68 1.81 8.07
CA VAL A 73 -8.24 0.72 8.88
C VAL A 73 -7.11 0.09 9.68
N ASP A 74 -7.26 0.04 11.00
CA ASP A 74 -6.29 -0.62 11.88
C ASP A 74 -6.65 -2.10 12.03
N PHE A 75 -5.73 -2.96 11.57
CA PHE A 75 -5.79 -4.41 11.70
C PHE A 75 -4.79 -4.94 12.73
N ALA A 76 -3.92 -4.09 13.27
CA ALA A 76 -2.84 -4.51 14.14
C ALA A 76 -3.28 -4.71 15.60
N ASP A 77 -4.36 -4.06 16.03
CA ASP A 77 -4.90 -4.13 17.39
C ASP A 77 -5.97 -5.23 17.59
N LYS A 78 -5.98 -6.29 16.77
CA LYS A 78 -7.00 -7.37 16.85
C LYS A 78 -6.58 -8.65 17.57
N GLU A 79 -5.51 -8.62 18.37
CA GLU A 79 -5.26 -9.68 19.35
C GLU A 79 -6.11 -9.42 20.61
N GLY A 80 -7.37 -9.86 20.64
CA GLY A 80 -8.16 -9.78 21.87
C GLY A 80 -9.68 -9.95 21.81
N GLU A 81 -10.30 -10.34 20.70
CA GLU A 81 -11.73 -10.71 20.67
C GLU A 81 -11.91 -12.14 20.14
N GLU A 82 -11.58 -13.12 20.99
CA GLU A 82 -12.22 -14.44 21.06
C GLU A 82 -12.85 -14.63 22.44
#